data_AF-A0A0B7B2S9-F1
#
_entry.id   AF-A0A0B7B2S9-F1
#
_cell.length_a   1.000
_cell.length_b   1.000
_cell.length_c   1.000
_cell.angle_alpha   90.00
_cell.angle_beta   90.00
_cell.angle_gamma   90.00
#
_symmetry.space_group_name_H-M   'P 1'
#
loop_
_entity.id
_entity.type
_entity.pdbx_description
1 polymer ?
#
loop_
_entity_poly.entity_id
_entity_poly.type
_entity_poly.pdbx_seq_one_letter_code
_entity_poly.pdbx_strand_id
1 'polypeptide(L)'
;TIIPYDILCNWQNQVSARSIDSNPNCSWCPNVVCRKVAVSRDGPMKLKFGKLVLCECKFCWCSGCHRDPHWPASCDQMAVYKKLLAKASDFIFENDTSFEVEVKRCPN
;
A
#
# COMPACT_ATOMS: atom_id res chain seq x y z
N THR A 1 -37.39 1.39 16.01
CA THR A 1 -36.92 0.90 14.70
C THR A 1 -35.48 0.47 14.88
N ILE A 2 -35.15 -0.81 14.67
CA ILE A 2 -33.77 -1.28 14.79
C ILE A 2 -33.09 -1.01 13.45
N ILE A 3 -32.03 -0.20 13.47
CA ILE A 3 -31.24 0.10 12.28
C ILE A 3 -30.27 -1.08 12.06
N PRO A 4 -30.23 -1.67 10.86
CA PRO A 4 -29.25 -2.69 10.50
C PRO A 4 -27.80 -2.23 10.78
N TYR A 5 -27.00 -3.14 11.35
CA TYR A 5 -25.64 -2.84 11.82
C TYR A 5 -24.72 -2.31 10.70
N ASP A 6 -24.85 -2.86 9.50
CA ASP A 6 -24.13 -2.44 8.30
C ASP A 6 -24.44 -1.00 7.89
N ILE A 7 -25.70 -0.57 8.02
CA ILE A 7 -26.14 0.80 7.76
C ILE A 7 -25.52 1.76 8.78
N LEU A 8 -25.51 1.38 10.07
CA LEU A 8 -24.88 2.17 11.13
C LEU A 8 -23.38 2.32 10.88
N CYS A 9 -22.67 1.24 10.54
CA CYS A 9 -21.24 1.29 10.23
C CYS A 9 -20.94 2.15 8.99
N ASN A 10 -21.77 2.08 7.95
CA ASN A 10 -21.61 2.93 6.75
C ASN A 10 -21.74 4.41 7.11
N TRP A 11 -22.76 4.78 7.89
CA TRP A 11 -22.97 6.16 8.31
C TRP A 11 -21.81 6.67 9.18
N GLN A 12 -21.36 5.87 10.14
CA GLN A 12 -20.19 6.20 10.97
C GLN A 12 -18.95 6.45 10.12
N ASN A 13 -18.67 5.57 9.15
CA ASN A 13 -17.54 5.73 8.24
C ASN A 13 -17.64 7.02 7.41
N GLN A 14 -18.83 7.38 6.91
CA GLN A 14 -19.03 8.62 6.15
C GLN A 14 -18.84 9.88 7.00
N VAL A 15 -19.31 9.86 8.25
CA VAL A 15 -19.12 10.97 9.19
C VAL A 15 -17.64 11.12 9.54
N SER A 16 -16.94 10.01 9.80
CA SER A 16 -15.52 10.02 10.15
C SER A 16 -14.59 10.31 8.97
N ALA A 17 -15.01 10.04 7.73
CA ALA A 17 -14.19 10.21 6.53
C ALA A 17 -13.59 11.62 6.43
N ARG A 18 -14.39 12.67 6.66
CA ARG A 18 -13.91 14.06 6.58
C ARG A 18 -12.80 14.36 7.59
N SER A 19 -12.94 13.88 8.82
CA SER A 19 -11.95 14.09 9.88
C SER A 19 -10.66 13.32 9.60
N ILE A 20 -10.77 12.13 9.02
CA ILE A 20 -9.63 11.28 8.65
C ILE A 20 -8.89 11.88 7.47
N ASP A 21 -9.60 12.29 6.41
CA ASP A 21 -9.02 12.87 5.21
C ASP A 21 -8.29 14.20 5.51
N SER A 22 -8.76 14.95 6.52
CA SER A 22 -8.07 16.17 6.98
C SER A 22 -6.83 15.92 7.85
N ASN A 23 -6.68 14.71 8.40
CA ASN A 23 -5.61 14.40 9.33
C ASN A 23 -4.46 13.68 8.60
N PRO A 24 -3.29 14.31 8.41
CA PRO A 24 -2.17 13.71 7.69
C PRO A 24 -1.59 12.47 8.38
N ASN A 25 -1.95 12.22 9.64
CA ASN A 25 -1.53 11.04 10.39
C ASN A 25 -2.53 9.89 10.28
N CYS A 26 -3.70 10.08 9.67
CA CYS A 26 -4.69 9.03 9.50
C CYS A 26 -4.77 8.61 8.03
N SER A 27 -4.94 7.31 7.79
CA SER A 27 -5.21 6.79 6.45
C SER A 27 -6.15 5.59 6.53
N TRP A 28 -7.09 5.50 5.59
CA TRP A 28 -7.97 4.36 5.46
C TRP A 28 -7.20 3.14 4.94
N CYS A 29 -7.54 1.96 5.45
CA CYS A 29 -7.04 0.71 4.90
C CYS A 29 -7.52 0.54 3.44
N PRO A 30 -6.61 0.29 2.47
CA PRO A 30 -7.00 0.10 1.07
C PRO A 30 -7.86 -1.15 0.83
N ASN A 31 -7.89 -2.10 1.76
CA ASN A 31 -8.83 -3.22 1.70
C ASN A 31 -10.26 -2.72 1.99
N VAL A 32 -11.07 -2.62 0.94
CA VAL A 32 -12.45 -2.11 0.96
C VAL A 32 -13.40 -2.87 1.91
N VAL A 33 -13.08 -4.13 2.22
CA VAL A 33 -13.85 -4.94 3.17
C VAL A 33 -13.46 -4.61 4.62
N CYS A 34 -12.21 -4.21 4.86
CA CYS A 34 -11.68 -3.98 6.20
C CYS A 34 -12.29 -2.75 6.87
N ARG A 35 -12.37 -1.63 6.14
CA ARG A 35 -12.95 -0.35 6.62
C ARG A 35 -12.35 0.16 7.94
N LYS A 36 -11.12 -0.25 8.28
CA LYS A 36 -10.36 0.27 9.43
C LYS A 36 -9.43 1.41 9.01
N VAL A 37 -9.06 2.22 9.99
CA VAL A 37 -8.16 3.38 9.83
C VAL A 37 -6.84 3.06 10.52
N ALA A 38 -5.73 3.35 9.84
CA ALA A 38 -4.42 3.36 10.46
C ALA A 38 -4.08 4.77 10.94
N VAL A 39 -3.54 4.87 12.17
CA VAL A 39 -3.09 6.12 12.77
C VAL A 39 -1.58 6.06 12.96
N SER A 40 -0.86 6.93 12.26
CA SER A 40 0.56 7.16 12.44
C SER A 40 0.81 7.92 13.73
N ARG A 41 1.76 7.46 14.54
CA ARG A 41 2.23 8.16 15.75
C ARG A 41 3.46 9.02 15.48
N ASP A 42 3.94 9.03 14.26
CA ASP A 42 5.16 9.74 13.90
C ASP A 42 4.91 11.24 13.78
N GLY A 43 5.91 12.02 14.20
CA GLY A 43 5.89 13.49 14.06
C GLY A 43 5.92 13.95 12.59
N PRO A 44 5.75 15.26 12.34
CA PRO A 44 5.59 15.85 11.00
C PRO A 44 6.83 15.79 10.10
N MET A 45 7.86 15.02 10.46
CA MET A 45 8.97 14.77 9.55
C MET A 45 8.44 13.98 8.35
N LYS A 46 8.20 14.72 7.26
CA LYS A 46 8.03 14.18 5.91
C LYS A 46 9.25 13.32 5.62
N LEU A 47 9.14 12.02 5.84
CA LEU A 47 10.15 11.12 5.34
C LEU A 47 10.12 11.22 3.82
N LYS A 48 11.30 11.35 3.21
CA LYS A 48 11.47 11.26 1.74
C LYS A 48 10.95 9.93 1.18
N PHE A 49 10.69 8.96 2.05
CA PHE A 49 10.21 7.63 1.74
C PHE A 49 8.90 7.39 2.49
N GLY A 50 7.92 6.80 1.82
CA GLY A 50 6.71 6.36 2.51
C GLY A 50 7.02 5.23 3.49
N LYS A 51 6.35 5.24 4.64
CA LYS A 51 6.49 4.20 5.68
C LYS A 51 5.58 3.02 5.36
N LEU A 52 5.97 1.83 5.82
CA LEU A 52 5.07 0.69 5.85
C LEU A 52 4.01 0.92 6.93
N VAL A 53 2.76 0.81 6.52
CA VAL A 53 1.59 0.80 7.40
C VAL A 53 1.02 -0.60 7.38
N LEU A 54 0.79 -1.18 8.56
CA LEU A 54 0.20 -2.50 8.73
C LEU A 54 -1.17 -2.35 9.38
N CYS A 55 -2.22 -2.84 8.71
CA CYS A 55 -3.54 -2.95 9.32
C CYS A 55 -3.70 -4.27 10.06
N GLU A 56 -4.63 -4.31 11.02
CA GLU A 56 -5.06 -5.52 11.72
C GLU A 56 -5.58 -6.61 10.77
N CYS A 57 -6.15 -6.24 9.61
CA CYS A 57 -6.56 -7.18 8.57
C CYS A 57 -5.39 -7.79 7.78
N LYS A 58 -4.15 -7.51 8.20
CA LYS A 58 -2.89 -7.95 7.59
C LYS A 58 -2.57 -7.33 6.23
N PHE A 59 -3.46 -6.49 5.69
CA PHE A 59 -3.12 -5.66 4.55
C PHE A 59 -2.06 -4.62 4.96
N CYS A 60 -1.05 -4.43 4.10
CA CYS A 60 0.00 -3.44 4.32
C CYS A 60 0.15 -2.53 3.09
N TRP A 61 0.49 -1.27 3.33
CA TRP A 61 0.65 -0.27 2.27
C TRP A 61 1.70 0.77 2.64
N CYS A 62 2.12 1.53 1.63
CA CYS A 62 2.94 2.71 1.77
C CYS A 62 2.08 3.90 2.25
N SER A 63 2.48 4.54 3.34
CA SER A 63 1.82 5.73 3.89
C SER A 63 1.76 6.93 2.94
N GLY A 64 2.65 6.98 1.95
CA GLY A 64 2.73 8.09 0.98
C GLY A 64 1.83 7.87 -0.23
N CYS A 65 2.00 6.75 -0.95
CA CYS A 65 1.31 6.51 -2.21
C CYS A 65 0.12 5.55 -2.12
N HIS A 66 -0.16 4.96 -0.94
CA HIS A 66 -1.24 4.00 -0.70
C HIS A 66 -1.18 2.74 -1.58
N ARG A 67 0.01 2.39 -2.07
CA ARG A 67 0.29 1.15 -2.82
C ARG A 67 1.15 0.20 -1.99
N ASP A 68 1.63 -0.88 -2.60
CA ASP A 68 2.51 -1.84 -1.97
C ASP A 68 3.70 -1.17 -1.25
N PRO A 69 4.08 -1.66 -0.05
CA PRO A 69 5.28 -1.19 0.63
C PRO A 69 6.51 -1.33 -0.26
N HIS A 70 7.31 -0.27 -0.34
CA HIS A 70 8.41 -0.19 -1.30
C HIS A 70 9.68 0.41 -0.72
N TRP A 71 9.82 0.45 0.61
CA TRP A 71 11.09 0.82 1.23
C TRP A 71 12.18 -0.20 0.82
N PRO A 72 13.39 0.23 0.43
CA PRO A 72 13.97 1.58 0.59
C PRO A 72 13.75 2.54 -0.60
N ALA A 73 13.00 2.17 -1.63
CA ALA A 73 12.73 3.05 -2.78
C ALA A 73 11.72 4.17 -2.41
N SER A 74 11.88 5.35 -3.03
CA SER A 74 10.87 6.41 -2.96
C SER A 74 9.61 6.03 -3.75
N CYS A 75 8.49 6.73 -3.50
CA CYS A 75 7.25 6.52 -4.25
C CYS A 75 7.46 6.71 -5.76
N ASP A 76 8.25 7.72 -6.15
CA ASP A 76 8.55 8.01 -7.55
C ASP A 76 9.44 6.95 -8.19
N GLN A 77 10.48 6.50 -7.47
CA GLN A 77 11.36 5.41 -7.92
C GLN A 77 10.56 4.12 -8.14
N MET A 78 9.67 3.78 -7.21
CA MET A 78 8.80 2.61 -7.35
C MET A 78 7.81 2.77 -8.52
N ALA A 79 7.26 3.96 -8.73
CA ALA A 79 6.38 4.22 -9.87
C ALA A 79 7.11 4.06 -11.21
N VAL A 80 8.36 4.53 -11.33
CA VAL A 80 9.19 4.33 -12.52
C VAL A 80 9.52 2.86 -12.72
N TYR A 81 9.94 2.16 -11.67
CA TYR A 81 10.26 0.75 -11.73
C TYR A 81 9.06 -0.11 -12.18
N LYS A 82 7.86 0.14 -11.63
CA LYS A 82 6.63 -0.54 -12.07
C LYS A 82 6.30 -0.28 -13.54
N LYS A 83 6.58 0.92 -14.06
CA LYS A 83 6.42 1.22 -15.51
C LYS A 83 7.41 0.44 -16.37
N LEU A 84 8.65 0.27 -15.91
CA LEU A 84 9.66 -0.52 -16.61
C LEU A 84 9.30 -2.01 -16.60
N LEU A 85 8.83 -2.54 -15.46
CA LEU A 85 8.37 -3.92 -15.36
C LEU A 85 7.17 -4.19 -16.26
N ALA A 86 6.17 -3.31 -16.30
CA ALA A 86 5.01 -3.47 -17.18
C ALA A 86 5.41 -3.52 -18.66
N LYS A 87 6.35 -2.64 -19.08
CA LYS A 87 6.91 -2.69 -20.43
C LYS A 87 7.71 -3.96 -20.68
N ALA A 88 8.47 -4.44 -19.69
CA ALA A 88 9.24 -5.68 -19.81
C ALA A 88 8.32 -6.91 -19.90
N SER A 89 7.22 -6.93 -19.14
CA SER A 89 6.24 -8.03 -19.19
C SER A 89 5.51 -8.12 -20.51
N ASP A 90 5.34 -7.01 -21.23
CA ASP A 90 4.80 -7.02 -22.59
C ASP A 90 5.70 -7.77 -23.58
N PHE A 91 7.00 -7.94 -23.26
CA PHE A 91 7.91 -8.80 -24.03
C PHE A 91 7.94 -10.27 -23.56
N ILE A 92 7.27 -10.61 -22.46
CA ILE A 92 7.37 -11.93 -21.79
C ILE A 92 6.09 -12.77 -21.96
N PHE A 93 5.06 -12.28 -22.66
CA PHE A 93 3.89 -13.10 -22.98
C PHE A 93 4.15 -14.03 -24.17
N GLU A 94 4.98 -15.05 -23.94
CA GLU A 94 4.76 -16.43 -24.37
C GLU A 94 5.67 -17.35 -23.53
N ASN A 95 5.04 -18.15 -22.66
CA ASN A 95 5.58 -19.25 -21.84
C ASN A 95 6.20 -18.91 -20.47
N ASP A 96 5.69 -19.65 -19.48
CA ASP A 96 6.23 -19.96 -18.14
C ASP A 96 6.92 -18.84 -17.36
N THR A 97 6.39 -18.56 -16.17
CA THR A 97 7.09 -17.75 -15.17
C THR A 97 8.27 -18.54 -14.59
N SER A 98 9.33 -18.72 -15.39
CA SER A 98 10.62 -19.22 -14.95
C SER A 98 11.45 -18.07 -14.40
N PHE A 99 11.91 -18.21 -13.15
CA PHE A 99 12.91 -17.30 -12.59
C PHE A 99 14.29 -17.77 -13.05
N GLU A 100 14.94 -17.01 -13.94
CA GLU A 100 16.31 -17.28 -14.36
C GLU A 100 17.29 -16.71 -13.31
N VAL A 101 18.11 -17.58 -12.73
CA VAL A 101 19.15 -17.19 -11.77
C VAL A 101 20.48 -17.65 -12.32
N GLU A 102 21.34 -16.70 -12.68
CA GLU A 102 22.71 -16.99 -13.10
C GLU A 102 23.60 -17.16 -11.86
N VAL A 103 23.92 -18.41 -11.52
CA VAL A 103 24.80 -18.73 -10.39
C VAL A 103 26.27 -18.67 -10.82
N LYS A 104 27.05 -17.81 -10.16
CA LYS A 104 28.51 -17.82 -10.32
C LYS A 104 29.12 -18.96 -9.52
N ARG A 105 30.08 -19.68 -10.13
CA ARG A 105 30.90 -20.67 -9.41
C ARG A 105 31.81 -19.95 -8.41
N CYS A 106 32.08 -20.57 -7.26
CA CYS A 106 33.07 -20.07 -6.32
C CYS A 106 34.41 -19.83 -7.05
N PRO A 107 35.03 -18.65 -6.91
CA PRO A 107 36.40 -18.47 -7.36
C PRO A 107 37.32 -19.35 -6.48
N ASN A 108 38.19 -20.13 -7.12
CA ASN A 108 39.17 -21.01 -6.48
C ASN A 108 40.05 -20.27 -5.46
#